data_AF-A0A3D5D371-F1
#
_entry.id   AF-A0A3D5D371-F1
#
_cell.length_a   1.000
_cell.length_b   1.000
_cell.length_c   1.000
_cell.angle_alpha   90.00
_cell.angle_beta   90.00
_cell.angle_gamma   90.00
#
_symmetry.space_group_name_H-M   'P 1'
#
loop_
_entity.id
_entity.type
_entity.pdbx_description
1 polymer ?
#
loop_
_entity_poly.entity_id
_entity_poly.type
_entity_poly.pdbx_seq_one_letter_code
_entity_poly.pdbx_strand_id
1 'polypeptide(L)'
;MSSILDNVLKELPAYLGSFTQLLTQPKQLVRDHLQTDDAKTRLEQSIAFLLLSFTIAVVLAVVFPEMTNPVQLASDEAGMAAHALAAVRLLFELLGLSALAYLAAKVAGVQSGFQRFFGVMCAACGVMLVIQVLAASLTNISLADPVTAKSWIALEKGMADLKPLLEQGVLCATNAQTGDVSPNAQLGTQLQSQLAALQAIYLQATDRPLFKLAAGLQLLALLILLIWSGRLWALYLQGHALSTGKVVLATVLLVVFTGAGTLVYELVNAGRTMMDLYRHCG
;
A
#
# COMPACT_ATOMS: atom_id res chain seq x y z
N MET A 1 7.74 -20.10 -14.83
CA MET A 1 7.42 -18.72 -15.24
C MET A 1 6.64 -18.62 -16.55
N SER A 2 6.98 -19.34 -17.63
CA SER A 2 6.28 -19.15 -18.93
C SER A 2 4.79 -19.51 -18.93
N SER A 3 4.37 -20.61 -18.26
CA SER A 3 2.95 -21.02 -18.29
C SER A 3 2.01 -20.07 -17.53
N ILE A 4 2.50 -19.41 -16.48
CA ILE A 4 1.72 -18.44 -15.71
C ILE A 4 1.56 -17.16 -16.53
N LEU A 5 2.65 -16.69 -17.15
CA LEU A 5 2.63 -15.53 -18.02
C LEU A 5 1.70 -15.75 -19.23
N ASP A 6 1.77 -16.93 -19.86
CA ASP A 6 0.91 -17.29 -21.00
C ASP A 6 -0.58 -17.35 -20.63
N ASN A 7 -0.91 -17.82 -19.42
CA ASN A 7 -2.28 -17.84 -18.94
C ASN A 7 -2.79 -16.43 -18.59
N VAL A 8 -1.97 -15.60 -17.95
CA VAL A 8 -2.30 -14.19 -17.67
C VAL A 8 -2.51 -13.41 -18.96
N LEU A 9 -1.66 -13.63 -19.98
CA LEU A 9 -1.79 -12.96 -21.28
C LEU A 9 -3.07 -13.36 -22.03
N LYS A 10 -3.57 -14.59 -21.85
CA LYS A 10 -4.85 -15.03 -22.43
C LYS A 10 -6.05 -14.37 -21.76
N GLU A 11 -6.00 -14.16 -20.45
CA GLU A 11 -7.11 -13.57 -19.68
C GLU A 11 -7.10 -12.03 -19.69
N LEU A 12 -5.97 -11.42 -20.03
CA LEU A 12 -5.75 -9.98 -19.99
C LEU A 12 -6.81 -9.15 -20.76
N PRO A 13 -7.23 -9.52 -22.00
CA PRO A 13 -8.20 -8.70 -22.73
C PRO A 13 -9.58 -8.67 -22.06
N ALA A 14 -10.06 -9.81 -21.56
CA ALA A 14 -11.32 -9.92 -20.85
C ALA A 14 -11.26 -9.21 -19.48
N TYR A 15 -10.12 -9.34 -18.80
CA TYR A 15 -9.84 -8.63 -17.57
C TYR A 15 -9.86 -7.11 -17.77
N LEU A 16 -9.18 -6.59 -18.80
CA LEU A 16 -9.13 -5.16 -19.09
C LEU A 16 -10.54 -4.58 -19.34
N GLY A 17 -11.39 -5.31 -20.08
CA GLY A 17 -12.79 -4.93 -20.25
C GLY A 17 -13.54 -4.82 -18.92
N SER A 18 -13.39 -5.82 -18.06
CA SER A 18 -13.99 -5.85 -16.72
C SER A 18 -13.44 -4.73 -15.83
N PHE A 19 -12.13 -4.53 -15.82
CA PHE A 19 -11.44 -3.49 -15.08
C PHE A 19 -11.92 -2.09 -15.47
N THR A 20 -11.97 -1.79 -16.78
CA THR A 20 -12.46 -0.50 -17.28
C THR A 20 -13.92 -0.28 -16.94
N GLN A 21 -14.76 -1.32 -17.05
CA GLN A 21 -16.17 -1.23 -16.68
C GLN A 21 -16.34 -0.94 -15.18
N LEU A 22 -15.63 -1.65 -14.31
CA LEU A 22 -15.67 -1.47 -12.86
C LEU A 22 -15.17 -0.08 -12.44
N LEU A 23 -14.10 0.40 -13.07
CA LEU A 23 -13.52 1.73 -12.81
C LEU A 23 -14.47 2.85 -13.24
N THR A 24 -15.09 2.74 -14.41
CA THR A 24 -15.90 3.82 -15.00
C THR A 24 -17.37 3.79 -14.58
N GLN A 25 -17.89 2.63 -14.16
CA GLN A 25 -19.30 2.43 -13.80
C GLN A 25 -19.46 1.91 -12.35
N PRO A 26 -18.93 2.60 -11.32
CA PRO A 26 -19.03 2.14 -9.93
C PRO A 26 -20.47 2.03 -9.42
N LYS A 27 -21.42 2.78 -10.00
CA LYS A 27 -22.86 2.66 -9.70
C LYS A 27 -23.44 1.32 -10.17
N GLN A 28 -23.00 0.84 -11.33
CA GLN A 28 -23.42 -0.45 -11.88
C GLN A 28 -22.88 -1.58 -10.98
N LEU A 29 -21.59 -1.51 -10.60
CA LEU A 29 -20.97 -2.44 -9.67
C LEU A 29 -21.76 -2.61 -8.37
N VAL A 30 -22.10 -1.50 -7.71
CA VAL A 30 -22.88 -1.51 -6.46
C VAL A 30 -24.26 -2.10 -6.71
N ARG A 31 -24.96 -1.66 -7.76
CA ARG A 31 -26.31 -2.14 -8.09
C ARG A 31 -26.32 -3.66 -8.31
N ASP A 32 -25.41 -4.16 -9.12
CA ASP A 32 -25.33 -5.57 -9.51
C ASP A 32 -25.12 -6.47 -8.28
N HIS A 33 -24.33 -6.03 -7.30
CA HIS A 33 -24.10 -6.79 -6.07
C HIS A 33 -25.22 -6.65 -5.04
N LEU A 34 -25.91 -5.51 -5.00
CA LEU A 34 -27.03 -5.31 -4.07
C LEU A 34 -28.30 -6.03 -4.53
N GLN A 35 -28.51 -6.14 -5.84
CA GLN A 35 -29.72 -6.67 -6.47
C GLN A 35 -29.58 -8.12 -6.96
N THR A 36 -28.40 -8.74 -6.86
CA THR A 36 -28.23 -10.14 -7.27
C THR A 36 -29.00 -11.11 -6.37
N ASP A 37 -29.70 -12.05 -7.00
CA ASP A 37 -30.34 -13.18 -6.33
C ASP A 37 -29.32 -14.26 -5.94
N ASP A 38 -28.23 -14.39 -6.72
CA ASP A 38 -27.10 -15.27 -6.41
C ASP A 38 -25.89 -14.46 -5.92
N ALA A 39 -25.88 -14.18 -4.61
CA ALA A 39 -24.80 -13.43 -3.97
C ALA A 39 -23.50 -14.25 -3.87
N LYS A 40 -23.58 -15.59 -3.88
CA LYS A 40 -22.42 -16.46 -3.73
C LYS A 40 -21.59 -16.49 -5.00
N THR A 41 -22.22 -16.77 -6.14
CA THR A 41 -21.52 -16.79 -7.44
C THR A 41 -20.92 -15.43 -7.77
N ARG A 42 -21.64 -14.33 -7.45
CA ARG A 42 -21.10 -12.97 -7.61
C ARG A 42 -19.89 -12.71 -6.73
N LEU A 43 -19.91 -13.17 -5.48
CA LEU A 43 -18.75 -13.05 -4.60
C LEU A 43 -17.55 -13.81 -5.16
N GLU A 44 -17.75 -15.04 -5.63
CA GLU A 44 -16.69 -15.87 -6.22
C GLU A 44 -16.06 -15.18 -7.45
N GLN A 45 -16.87 -14.56 -8.31
CA GLN A 45 -16.38 -13.76 -9.44
C GLN A 45 -15.54 -12.56 -8.99
N SER A 46 -15.99 -11.83 -7.96
CA SER A 46 -15.26 -10.68 -7.43
C SER A 46 -13.96 -11.07 -6.73
N ILE A 47 -13.90 -12.24 -6.08
CA ILE A 47 -12.67 -12.81 -5.52
C ILE A 47 -11.72 -13.20 -6.66
N ALA A 48 -12.20 -13.87 -7.70
CA ALA A 48 -11.37 -14.24 -8.86
C ALA A 48 -10.79 -12.98 -9.54
N PHE A 49 -11.60 -11.93 -9.70
CA PHE A 49 -11.13 -10.64 -10.20
C PHE A 49 -10.05 -10.03 -9.30
N LEU A 50 -10.24 -10.03 -7.97
CA LEU A 50 -9.25 -9.55 -7.01
C LEU A 50 -7.92 -10.30 -7.11
N LEU A 51 -7.96 -11.63 -7.23
CA LEU A 51 -6.76 -12.46 -7.36
C LEU A 51 -6.01 -12.21 -8.67
N LEU A 52 -6.76 -12.03 -9.77
CA LEU A 52 -6.16 -11.69 -11.07
C LEU A 52 -5.57 -10.27 -11.05
N SER A 53 -6.29 -9.29 -10.49
CA SER A 53 -5.78 -7.94 -10.25
C SER A 53 -4.52 -7.94 -9.40
N PHE A 54 -4.49 -8.74 -8.33
CA PHE A 54 -3.32 -8.89 -7.47
C PHE A 54 -2.13 -9.44 -8.25
N THR A 55 -2.34 -10.48 -9.06
CA THR A 55 -1.30 -11.07 -9.91
C THR A 55 -0.74 -10.03 -10.90
N ILE A 56 -1.63 -9.27 -11.55
CA ILE A 56 -1.24 -8.20 -12.48
C ILE A 56 -0.49 -7.09 -11.73
N ALA A 57 -0.96 -6.67 -10.56
CA ALA A 57 -0.31 -5.66 -9.74
C ALA A 57 1.09 -6.09 -9.30
N VAL A 58 1.28 -7.35 -8.90
CA VAL A 58 2.61 -7.90 -8.57
C VAL A 58 3.53 -7.88 -9.79
N VAL A 59 3.04 -8.32 -10.96
CA VAL A 59 3.84 -8.27 -12.21
C VAL A 59 4.21 -6.83 -12.55
N LEU A 60 3.28 -5.89 -12.46
CA LEU A 60 3.53 -4.48 -12.72
C LEU A 60 4.53 -3.87 -11.72
N ALA A 61 4.44 -4.23 -10.43
CA ALA A 61 5.37 -3.75 -9.41
C ALA A 61 6.79 -4.30 -9.62
N VAL A 62 6.94 -5.52 -10.14
CA VAL A 62 8.24 -6.08 -10.49
C VAL A 62 8.82 -5.45 -11.76
N VAL A 63 7.98 -5.24 -12.78
CA VAL A 63 8.42 -4.66 -14.07
C VAL A 63 8.68 -3.15 -13.95
N PHE A 64 7.88 -2.44 -13.17
CA PHE A 64 7.96 -1.00 -12.93
C PHE A 64 8.01 -0.73 -11.42
N PRO A 65 9.13 -1.03 -10.75
CA PRO A 65 9.25 -0.84 -9.31
C PRO A 65 9.07 0.63 -8.95
N GLU A 66 8.41 0.90 -7.82
CA GLU A 66 8.33 2.26 -7.30
C GLU A 66 9.72 2.74 -6.88
N MET A 67 9.99 4.03 -7.10
CA MET A 67 11.17 4.69 -6.56
C MET A 67 10.99 4.93 -5.06
N THR A 68 11.13 3.87 -4.25
CA THR A 68 11.15 3.92 -2.79
C THR A 68 12.58 4.07 -2.26
N ASN A 69 12.75 4.61 -1.05
CA ASN A 69 14.03 4.62 -0.34
C ASN A 69 13.91 3.79 0.95
N PRO A 70 14.72 2.73 1.14
CA PRO A 70 15.67 2.18 0.16
C PRO A 70 14.97 1.62 -1.08
N VAL A 71 15.68 1.62 -2.20
CA VAL A 71 15.19 0.95 -3.41
C VAL A 71 15.15 -0.52 -3.10
N GLN A 72 13.95 -1.08 -3.06
CA GLN A 72 13.82 -2.51 -3.11
C GLN A 72 13.95 -2.86 -4.59
N LEU A 73 15.16 -3.03 -5.11
CA LEU A 73 15.37 -3.71 -6.39
C LEU A 73 15.58 -5.17 -6.03
N ALA A 74 14.64 -6.00 -6.47
CA ALA A 74 14.77 -7.45 -6.41
C ALA A 74 15.98 -7.86 -7.27
N SER A 75 17.18 -7.89 -6.67
CA SER A 75 18.40 -8.36 -7.32
C SER A 75 18.65 -9.84 -7.08
N ASP A 76 17.95 -10.42 -6.10
CA ASP A 76 18.00 -11.81 -5.68
C ASP A 76 16.60 -12.38 -5.37
N GLU A 77 16.50 -13.70 -5.23
CA GLU A 77 15.23 -14.38 -4.89
C GLU A 77 14.64 -13.91 -3.56
N ALA A 78 15.50 -13.50 -2.61
CA ALA A 78 15.09 -12.95 -1.33
C ALA A 78 14.43 -11.57 -1.47
N GLY A 79 14.95 -10.69 -2.33
CA GLY A 79 14.35 -9.41 -2.67
C GLY A 79 13.02 -9.55 -3.41
N MET A 80 12.88 -10.56 -4.29
CA MET A 80 11.58 -10.89 -4.92
C MET A 80 10.55 -11.32 -3.88
N ALA A 81 10.95 -12.13 -2.90
CA ALA A 81 10.08 -12.58 -1.82
C ALA A 81 9.64 -11.42 -0.91
N ALA A 82 10.51 -10.45 -0.64
CA ALA A 82 10.18 -9.26 0.14
C ALA A 82 9.12 -8.38 -0.57
N HIS A 83 9.25 -8.21 -1.89
CA HIS A 83 8.24 -7.51 -2.71
C HIS A 83 6.91 -8.22 -2.77
N ALA A 84 6.93 -9.53 -2.99
CA ALA A 84 5.73 -10.34 -2.97
C ALA A 84 5.03 -10.24 -1.60
N LEU A 85 5.80 -10.24 -0.51
CA LEU A 85 5.28 -10.07 0.85
C LEU A 85 4.64 -8.69 1.06
N ALA A 86 5.26 -7.62 0.55
CA ALA A 86 4.71 -6.27 0.61
C ALA A 86 3.38 -6.15 -0.14
N ALA A 87 3.29 -6.74 -1.34
CA ALA A 87 2.05 -6.78 -2.10
C ALA A 87 0.96 -7.60 -1.39
N VAL A 88 1.31 -8.77 -0.83
CA VAL A 88 0.38 -9.60 -0.03
C VAL A 88 -0.10 -8.82 1.20
N ARG A 89 0.78 -8.09 1.86
CA ARG A 89 0.45 -7.22 3.00
C ARG A 89 -0.55 -6.13 2.60
N LEU A 90 -0.35 -5.47 1.47
CA LEU A 90 -1.31 -4.48 0.94
C LEU A 90 -2.69 -5.10 0.67
N LEU A 91 -2.74 -6.33 0.12
CA LEU A 91 -3.98 -7.07 -0.06
C LEU A 91 -4.69 -7.31 1.28
N PHE A 92 -3.96 -7.74 2.32
CA PHE A 92 -4.52 -7.93 3.66
C PHE A 92 -4.99 -6.61 4.29
N GLU A 93 -4.26 -5.51 4.11
CA GLU A 93 -4.67 -4.19 4.59
C GLU A 93 -5.97 -3.74 3.94
N LEU A 94 -6.12 -3.92 2.63
CA LEU A 94 -7.37 -3.60 1.91
C LEU A 94 -8.54 -4.49 2.35
N LEU A 95 -8.31 -5.77 2.59
CA LEU A 95 -9.33 -6.68 3.13
C LEU A 95 -9.70 -6.33 4.57
N GLY A 96 -8.72 -5.98 5.40
CA GLY A 96 -8.92 -5.49 6.77
C GLY A 96 -9.73 -4.20 6.81
N LEU A 97 -9.38 -3.22 5.95
CA LEU A 97 -10.15 -1.99 5.78
C LEU A 97 -11.58 -2.28 5.33
N SER A 98 -11.77 -3.26 4.45
CA SER A 98 -13.10 -3.71 4.03
C SER A 98 -13.90 -4.27 5.20
N ALA A 99 -13.29 -5.08 6.08
CA ALA A 99 -13.95 -5.58 7.28
C ALA A 99 -14.36 -4.46 8.24
N LEU A 100 -13.50 -3.45 8.44
CA LEU A 100 -13.81 -2.26 9.25
C LEU A 100 -14.94 -1.43 8.62
N ALA A 101 -14.93 -1.27 7.30
CA ALA A 101 -16.00 -0.60 6.56
C ALA A 101 -17.33 -1.36 6.64
N TYR A 102 -17.31 -2.70 6.62
CA TYR A 102 -18.50 -3.51 6.87
C TYR A 102 -19.05 -3.29 8.28
N LEU A 103 -18.17 -3.29 9.29
CA LEU A 103 -18.56 -3.05 10.69
C LEU A 103 -19.19 -1.66 10.84
N ALA A 104 -18.58 -0.63 10.26
CA ALA A 104 -19.10 0.74 10.27
C ALA A 104 -20.48 0.83 9.59
N ALA A 105 -20.64 0.20 8.42
CA ALA A 105 -21.92 0.12 7.71
C ALA A 105 -22.99 -0.62 8.53
N LYS A 106 -22.61 -1.72 9.19
CA LYS A 106 -23.52 -2.52 10.03
C LYS A 106 -24.01 -1.74 11.24
N VAL A 107 -23.11 -1.06 11.95
CA VAL A 107 -23.47 -0.20 13.09
C VAL A 107 -24.38 0.95 12.66
N ALA A 108 -24.18 1.50 11.47
CA ALA A 108 -25.06 2.52 10.90
C ALA A 108 -26.44 2.00 10.44
N GLY A 109 -26.67 0.68 10.46
CA GLY A 109 -27.96 0.06 10.20
C GLY A 109 -28.13 -0.55 8.79
N VAL A 110 -27.04 -0.84 8.08
CA VAL A 110 -27.09 -1.55 6.79
C VAL A 110 -27.52 -3.01 6.98
N GLN A 111 -28.57 -3.43 6.27
CA GLN A 111 -29.13 -4.78 6.41
C GLN A 111 -28.58 -5.82 5.42
N SER A 112 -27.78 -5.46 4.42
CA SER A 112 -27.18 -6.46 3.50
C SER A 112 -26.35 -7.51 4.22
N GLY A 113 -26.36 -8.73 3.68
CA GLY A 113 -25.46 -9.78 4.11
C GLY A 113 -24.00 -9.46 3.76
N PHE A 114 -23.07 -10.04 4.52
CA PHE A 114 -21.63 -9.89 4.34
C PHE A 114 -21.19 -10.16 2.89
N GLN A 115 -21.74 -11.19 2.24
CA GLN A 115 -21.38 -11.58 0.87
C GLN A 115 -21.55 -10.46 -0.15
N ARG A 116 -22.65 -9.68 -0.07
CA ARG A 116 -22.93 -8.60 -1.01
C ARG A 116 -21.96 -7.44 -0.82
N PHE A 117 -21.72 -7.05 0.43
CA PHE A 117 -20.73 -6.02 0.75
C PHE A 117 -19.33 -6.45 0.32
N PHE A 118 -18.92 -7.65 0.73
CA PHE A 118 -17.59 -8.16 0.49
C PHE A 118 -17.32 -8.36 -1.01
N GLY A 119 -18.32 -8.78 -1.80
CA GLY A 119 -18.20 -8.84 -3.26
C GLY A 119 -17.93 -7.48 -3.91
N VAL A 120 -18.65 -6.42 -3.49
CA VAL A 120 -18.37 -5.05 -3.96
C VAL A 120 -16.95 -4.63 -3.61
N MET A 121 -16.54 -4.88 -2.36
CA MET A 121 -15.22 -4.49 -1.90
C MET A 121 -14.10 -5.29 -2.57
N CYS A 122 -14.24 -6.60 -2.79
CA CYS A 122 -13.25 -7.40 -3.51
C CYS A 122 -13.03 -6.87 -4.94
N ALA A 123 -14.12 -6.59 -5.67
CA ALA A 123 -14.02 -6.00 -7.01
C ALA A 123 -13.34 -4.61 -6.96
N ALA A 124 -13.71 -3.78 -5.98
CA ALA A 124 -13.13 -2.45 -5.81
C ALA A 124 -11.65 -2.48 -5.42
N CYS A 125 -11.27 -3.34 -4.47
CA CYS A 125 -9.88 -3.57 -4.07
C CYS A 125 -9.04 -4.05 -5.26
N GLY A 126 -9.60 -4.90 -6.13
CA GLY A 126 -8.93 -5.32 -7.36
C GLY A 126 -8.62 -4.16 -8.29
N VAL A 127 -9.53 -3.17 -8.42
CA VAL A 127 -9.27 -1.95 -9.20
C VAL A 127 -8.24 -1.06 -8.50
N MET A 128 -8.39 -0.86 -7.19
CA MET A 128 -7.51 -0.03 -6.38
C MET A 128 -6.06 -0.52 -6.40
N LEU A 129 -5.84 -1.83 -6.29
CA LEU A 129 -4.49 -2.43 -6.31
C LEU A 129 -3.72 -2.07 -7.59
N VAL A 130 -4.34 -2.28 -8.75
CA VAL A 130 -3.68 -2.01 -10.04
C VAL A 130 -3.42 -0.51 -10.22
N ILE A 131 -4.39 0.35 -9.85
CA ILE A 131 -4.20 1.81 -9.95
C ILE A 131 -3.12 2.30 -8.99
N GLN A 132 -3.05 1.77 -7.77
CA GLN A 132 -2.01 2.13 -6.81
C GLN A 132 -0.62 1.78 -7.32
N VAL A 133 -0.43 0.57 -7.87
CA VAL A 133 0.86 0.17 -8.45
C VAL A 133 1.20 1.03 -9.66
N LEU A 134 0.24 1.33 -10.54
CA LEU A 134 0.47 2.24 -11.66
C LEU A 134 0.82 3.66 -11.18
N ALA A 135 0.12 4.19 -10.17
CA ALA A 135 0.42 5.49 -9.59
C ALA A 135 1.82 5.53 -8.97
N ALA A 136 2.20 4.49 -8.23
CA ALA A 136 3.53 4.32 -7.67
C ALA A 136 4.61 4.26 -8.77
N SER A 137 4.33 3.57 -9.88
CA SER A 137 5.27 3.49 -11.01
C SER A 137 5.54 4.84 -11.70
N LEU A 138 4.67 5.84 -11.54
CA LEU A 138 4.90 7.20 -12.09
C LEU A 138 6.15 7.86 -11.50
N THR A 139 6.56 7.45 -10.30
CA THR A 139 7.80 7.92 -9.68
C THR A 139 9.04 7.64 -10.53
N ASN A 140 9.00 6.58 -11.36
CA ASN A 140 10.07 6.23 -12.29
C ASN A 140 10.33 7.30 -13.36
N ILE A 141 9.37 8.19 -13.64
CA ILE A 141 9.59 9.34 -14.53
C ILE A 141 10.75 10.19 -14.03
N SER A 142 10.93 10.29 -12.71
CA SER A 142 12.02 11.06 -12.12
C SER A 142 13.41 10.45 -12.33
N LEU A 143 13.49 9.14 -12.59
CA LEU A 143 14.74 8.45 -12.94
C LEU A 143 15.23 8.75 -14.36
N ALA A 144 14.39 9.39 -15.19
CA ALA A 144 14.85 9.93 -16.47
C ALA A 144 15.87 11.08 -16.28
N ASP A 145 15.88 11.75 -15.12
CA ASP A 145 16.95 12.69 -14.75
C ASP A 145 18.18 11.91 -14.26
N PRO A 146 19.34 12.01 -14.94
CA PRO A 146 20.54 11.29 -14.54
C PRO A 146 21.09 11.72 -13.18
N VAL A 147 20.78 12.93 -12.70
CA VAL A 147 21.18 13.37 -11.36
C VAL A 147 20.29 12.74 -10.31
N THR A 148 18.98 12.72 -10.52
CA THR A 148 18.05 12.02 -9.63
C THR A 148 18.39 10.53 -9.54
N ALA A 149 18.63 9.86 -10.67
CA ALA A 149 19.02 8.45 -10.70
C ALA A 149 20.33 8.17 -9.94
N LYS A 150 21.37 9.01 -10.13
CA LYS A 150 22.65 8.87 -9.40
C LYS A 150 22.49 9.13 -7.91
N SER A 151 21.77 10.18 -7.53
CA SER A 151 21.48 10.49 -6.13
C SER A 151 20.71 9.36 -5.46
N TRP A 152 19.79 8.73 -6.18
CA TRP A 152 19.01 7.60 -5.65
C TRP A 152 19.88 6.37 -5.37
N ILE A 153 20.77 6.00 -6.30
CA ILE A 153 21.75 4.92 -6.09
C ILE A 153 22.69 5.24 -4.91
N ALA A 154 23.07 6.51 -4.75
CA ALA A 154 23.93 6.93 -3.64
C ALA A 154 23.20 6.86 -2.28
N LEU A 155 21.91 7.22 -2.23
CA LEU A 155 21.07 7.06 -1.04
C LEU A 155 20.92 5.60 -0.64
N GLU A 156 20.70 4.71 -1.61
CA GLU A 156 20.54 3.28 -1.38
C GLU A 156 21.79 2.67 -0.74
N LYS A 157 22.97 2.95 -1.32
CA LYS A 157 24.25 2.49 -0.77
C LYS A 157 24.49 3.03 0.64
N GLY A 158 24.30 4.34 0.83
CA GLY A 158 24.54 4.93 2.14
C GLY A 158 23.53 4.48 3.21
N MET A 159 22.30 4.13 2.85
CA MET A 159 21.34 3.50 3.78
C MET A 159 21.76 2.07 4.18
N ALA A 160 22.28 1.29 3.23
CA ALA A 160 22.83 -0.04 3.53
C ALA A 160 24.04 0.04 4.48
N ASP A 161 24.88 1.07 4.32
CA ASP A 161 26.04 1.32 5.17
C ASP A 161 25.63 1.87 6.57
N LEU A 162 24.55 2.65 6.64
CA LEU A 162 24.05 3.26 7.89
C LEU A 162 23.33 2.24 8.79
N LYS A 163 22.62 1.27 8.22
CA LYS A 163 21.83 0.27 8.95
C LYS A 163 22.62 -0.46 10.05
N PRO A 164 23.78 -1.09 9.79
CA PRO A 164 24.55 -1.77 10.83
C PRO A 164 25.08 -0.82 11.90
N LEU A 165 25.40 0.44 11.55
CA LEU A 165 25.88 1.45 12.50
C LEU A 165 24.77 1.88 13.47
N LEU A 166 23.52 2.01 12.99
CA LEU A 166 22.33 2.26 13.81
C LEU A 166 22.00 1.08 14.73
N GLU A 167 21.97 -0.13 14.16
CA GLU A 167 21.63 -1.36 14.90
C GLU A 167 22.66 -1.66 15.99
N GLN A 168 23.95 -1.71 15.63
CA GLN A 168 25.01 -2.08 16.57
C GLN A 168 25.41 -0.95 17.51
N GLY A 169 25.42 0.28 17.02
CA GLY A 169 26.07 1.39 17.70
C GLY A 169 25.15 2.30 18.52
N VAL A 170 23.84 2.27 18.26
CA VAL A 170 22.84 3.03 19.04
C VAL A 170 21.92 2.08 19.79
N LEU A 171 21.39 1.06 19.11
CA LEU A 171 20.33 0.23 19.67
C LEU A 171 20.87 -0.94 20.50
N CYS A 172 21.92 -1.64 20.06
CA CYS A 172 22.57 -2.70 20.85
C CYS A 172 23.51 -2.17 21.95
N ALA A 173 23.88 -0.88 21.93
CA ALA A 173 24.70 -0.23 22.97
C ALA A 173 23.86 0.32 24.15
N THR A 174 22.55 0.02 24.18
CA THR A 174 21.65 0.43 25.27
C THR A 174 21.77 -0.56 26.43
N ASN A 175 22.13 -0.07 27.61
CA ASN A 175 22.23 -0.92 28.81
C ASN A 175 20.83 -1.38 29.23
N ALA A 176 20.57 -2.69 29.14
CA ALA A 176 19.28 -3.29 29.46
C ALA A 176 18.84 -3.12 30.93
N GLN A 177 19.76 -2.81 31.86
CA GLN A 177 19.47 -2.65 33.29
C GLN A 177 19.20 -1.20 33.69
N THR A 178 19.81 -0.22 33.03
CA THR A 178 19.66 1.21 33.38
C THR A 178 18.86 2.01 32.35
N GLY A 179 18.67 1.47 31.15
CA GLY A 179 18.08 2.19 30.01
C GLY A 179 19.01 3.25 29.41
N ASP A 180 20.24 3.37 29.90
CA ASP A 180 21.21 4.32 29.38
C ASP A 180 21.71 3.85 28.01
N VAL A 181 21.48 4.68 27.00
CA VAL A 181 22.24 4.60 25.77
C VAL A 181 23.63 5.10 26.12
N SER A 182 24.68 4.27 25.99
CA SER A 182 26.06 4.77 26.02
C SER A 182 26.51 5.03 24.58
N PRO A 183 26.10 6.13 23.93
CA PRO A 183 26.55 6.39 22.58
C PRO A 183 28.06 6.59 22.66
N ASN A 184 28.80 5.77 21.93
CA ASN A 184 30.20 6.06 21.70
C ASN A 184 30.22 7.44 20.99
N ALA A 185 30.72 8.50 21.63
CA ALA A 185 30.56 9.87 21.14
C ALA A 185 31.14 10.09 19.72
N GLN A 186 32.14 9.27 19.36
CA GLN A 186 32.70 9.19 18.01
C GLN A 186 31.73 8.55 16.99
N LEU A 187 30.95 7.57 17.42
CA LEU A 187 29.92 6.95 16.59
C LEU A 187 28.75 7.91 16.37
N GLY A 188 28.35 8.69 17.40
CA GLY A 188 27.30 9.71 17.25
C GLY A 188 27.66 10.81 16.24
N THR A 189 28.91 11.28 16.26
CA THR A 189 29.42 12.27 15.30
C THR A 189 29.56 11.70 13.89
N GLN A 190 30.02 10.45 13.76
CA GLN A 190 30.06 9.73 12.48
C GLN A 190 28.66 9.53 11.89
N LEU A 191 27.70 9.09 12.70
CA LEU A 191 26.31 8.89 12.28
C LEU A 191 25.69 10.22 11.81
N GLN A 192 25.86 11.29 12.58
CA GLN A 192 25.35 12.62 12.25
C GLN A 192 25.92 13.14 10.92
N SER A 193 27.22 12.93 10.66
CA SER A 193 27.84 13.33 9.40
C SER A 193 27.30 12.55 8.20
N GLN A 194 27.07 11.24 8.34
CA GLN A 194 26.52 10.40 7.29
C GLN A 194 25.04 10.71 7.02
N LEU A 195 24.24 10.93 8.07
CA LEU A 195 22.84 11.38 7.96
C LEU A 195 22.74 12.74 7.26
N ALA A 196 23.59 13.70 7.61
CA ALA A 196 23.62 15.01 6.96
C ALA A 196 23.99 14.91 5.48
N ALA A 197 24.97 14.06 5.14
CA ALA A 197 25.36 13.81 3.75
C ALA A 197 24.22 13.15 2.95
N LEU A 198 23.56 12.12 3.51
CA LEU A 198 22.40 11.47 2.90
C LEU A 198 21.24 12.45 2.72
N GLN A 199 20.96 13.28 3.72
CA GLN A 199 19.91 14.29 3.65
C GLN A 199 20.20 15.32 2.54
N ALA A 200 21.45 15.75 2.37
CA ALA A 200 21.84 16.65 1.29
C ALA A 200 21.63 16.02 -0.10
N ILE A 201 21.97 14.74 -0.26
CA ILE A 201 21.75 13.99 -1.51
C ILE A 201 20.25 13.84 -1.79
N TYR A 202 19.44 13.57 -0.76
CA TYR A 202 17.99 13.49 -0.89
C TYR A 202 17.37 14.83 -1.29
N LEU A 203 17.77 15.93 -0.65
CA LEU A 203 17.31 17.27 -1.01
C LEU A 203 17.71 17.63 -2.46
N GLN A 204 18.90 17.25 -2.89
CA GLN A 204 19.35 17.46 -4.26
C GLN A 204 18.51 16.68 -5.28
N ALA A 205 18.11 15.44 -4.96
CA ALA A 205 17.24 14.64 -5.82
C ALA A 205 15.81 15.20 -5.87
N THR A 206 15.26 15.58 -4.71
CA THR A 206 13.87 16.03 -4.58
C THR A 206 13.62 17.45 -5.07
N ASP A 207 14.66 18.30 -5.13
CA ASP A 207 14.53 19.65 -5.67
C ASP A 207 14.38 19.68 -7.20
N ARG A 208 14.69 18.55 -7.87
CA ARG A 208 14.59 18.44 -9.33
C ARG A 208 13.15 18.58 -9.85
N PRO A 209 12.96 19.27 -10.98
CA PRO A 209 11.63 19.47 -11.55
C PRO A 209 10.94 18.16 -11.96
N LEU A 210 11.70 17.19 -12.49
CA LEU A 210 11.16 15.88 -12.86
C LEU A 210 10.73 15.06 -11.65
N PHE A 211 11.42 15.19 -10.51
CA PHE A 211 11.00 14.57 -9.26
C PHE A 211 9.68 15.16 -8.76
N LYS A 212 9.60 16.50 -8.70
CA LYS A 212 8.38 17.21 -8.30
C LYS A 212 7.19 16.89 -9.21
N LEU A 213 7.42 16.78 -10.52
CA LEU A 213 6.40 16.36 -11.49
C LEU A 213 5.93 14.93 -11.22
N ALA A 214 6.85 13.98 -11.07
CA ALA A 214 6.53 12.58 -10.83
C ALA A 214 5.74 12.40 -9.52
N ALA A 215 6.20 13.02 -8.43
CA ALA A 215 5.51 13.01 -7.14
C ALA A 215 4.13 13.70 -7.22
N GLY A 216 4.03 14.79 -7.98
CA GLY A 216 2.76 15.49 -8.22
C GLY A 216 1.75 14.63 -8.99
N LEU A 217 2.21 13.90 -10.01
CA LEU A 217 1.37 12.98 -10.78
C LEU A 217 0.93 11.77 -9.94
N GLN A 218 1.83 11.20 -9.12
CA GLN A 218 1.49 10.14 -8.17
C GLN A 218 0.43 10.62 -7.17
N LEU A 219 0.63 11.78 -6.56
CA LEU A 219 -0.32 12.37 -5.61
C LEU A 219 -1.68 12.61 -6.28
N LEU A 220 -1.70 13.14 -7.50
CA LEU A 220 -2.93 13.36 -8.25
C LEU A 220 -3.66 12.05 -8.53
N ALA A 221 -2.95 11.00 -8.93
CA ALA A 221 -3.53 9.67 -9.17
C ALA A 221 -4.13 9.09 -7.88
N LEU A 222 -3.44 9.21 -6.74
CA LEU A 222 -3.94 8.76 -5.44
C LEU A 222 -5.16 9.58 -4.97
N LEU A 223 -5.18 10.89 -5.21
CA LEU A 223 -6.34 11.74 -4.92
C LEU A 223 -7.55 11.35 -5.77
N ILE A 224 -7.36 11.09 -7.06
CA ILE A 224 -8.42 10.60 -7.95
C ILE A 224 -8.97 9.27 -7.42
N LEU A 225 -8.09 8.36 -7.01
CA LEU A 225 -8.50 7.07 -6.45
C LEU A 225 -9.25 7.22 -5.12
N LEU A 226 -8.85 8.15 -4.26
CA LEU A 226 -9.55 8.49 -3.01
C LEU A 226 -10.94 9.06 -3.27
N ILE A 227 -11.08 9.97 -4.24
CA ILE A 227 -12.38 10.50 -4.65
C ILE A 227 -13.26 9.38 -5.21
N TRP A 228 -12.68 8.48 -6.02
CA TRP A 228 -13.40 7.34 -6.58
C TRP A 228 -13.88 6.37 -5.49
N SER A 229 -13.04 6.05 -4.50
CA SER A 229 -13.41 5.16 -3.39
C SER A 229 -14.46 5.80 -2.48
N GLY A 230 -14.34 7.09 -2.18
CA GLY A 230 -15.36 7.85 -1.45
C GLY A 230 -16.71 7.89 -2.18
N ARG A 231 -16.68 8.03 -3.52
CA ARG A 231 -17.88 7.94 -4.35
C ARG A 231 -18.49 6.53 -4.32
N LEU A 232 -17.68 5.48 -4.42
CA LEU A 232 -18.15 4.10 -4.33
C LEU A 232 -18.81 3.82 -2.97
N TRP A 233 -18.19 4.25 -1.88
CA TRP A 233 -18.74 4.17 -0.53
C TRP A 233 -20.09 4.88 -0.41
N ALA A 234 -20.18 6.11 -0.91
CA ALA A 234 -21.44 6.87 -0.91
C ALA A 234 -22.53 6.16 -1.73
N LEU A 235 -22.20 5.63 -2.92
CA LEU A 235 -23.14 4.87 -3.76
C LEU A 235 -23.63 3.60 -3.05
N TYR A 236 -22.74 2.90 -2.34
CA TYR A 236 -23.10 1.72 -1.55
C TYR A 236 -24.10 2.06 -0.44
N LEU A 237 -23.85 3.11 0.34
CA LEU A 237 -24.75 3.54 1.41
C LEU A 237 -26.09 4.07 0.88
N GLN A 238 -26.08 4.79 -0.25
CA GLN A 238 -27.29 5.24 -0.94
C GLN A 238 -28.12 4.07 -1.47
N GLY A 239 -27.49 2.99 -1.95
CA GLY A 239 -28.16 1.76 -2.36
C GLY A 239 -28.96 1.09 -1.24
N HIS A 240 -28.65 1.41 0.03
CA HIS A 240 -29.37 0.95 1.21
C HIS A 240 -30.41 1.95 1.74
N ALA A 241 -30.68 3.04 1.03
CA ALA A 241 -31.67 4.06 1.39
C ALA A 241 -31.50 4.60 2.83
N LEU A 242 -30.26 4.69 3.32
CA LEU A 242 -29.96 5.26 4.63
C LEU A 242 -30.25 6.77 4.65
N SER A 243 -30.70 7.28 5.80
CA SER A 243 -30.82 8.72 6.01
C SER A 243 -29.45 9.40 6.02
N THR A 244 -29.38 10.68 5.67
CA THR A 244 -28.13 11.46 5.63
C THR A 244 -27.35 11.37 6.94
N GLY A 245 -28.03 11.38 8.09
CA GLY A 245 -27.38 11.24 9.40
C GLY A 245 -26.70 9.88 9.60
N LYS A 246 -27.31 8.78 9.12
CA LYS A 246 -26.71 7.44 9.17
C LYS A 246 -25.53 7.29 8.21
N VAL A 247 -25.58 7.96 7.07
CA VAL A 247 -24.46 8.02 6.11
C VAL A 247 -23.25 8.72 6.73
N VAL A 248 -23.48 9.87 7.39
CA VAL A 248 -22.42 10.59 8.12
C VAL A 248 -21.87 9.71 9.25
N LEU A 249 -22.74 9.09 10.05
CA LEU A 249 -22.32 8.18 11.12
C LEU A 249 -21.45 7.03 10.60
N ALA A 250 -21.86 6.34 9.53
CA ALA A 250 -21.11 5.25 8.92
C ALA A 250 -19.70 5.70 8.48
N THR A 251 -19.62 6.91 7.92
CA THR A 251 -18.36 7.49 7.43
C THR A 251 -17.45 7.89 8.58
N VAL A 252 -17.99 8.52 9.63
CA VAL A 252 -17.23 8.86 10.84
C VAL A 252 -16.71 7.58 11.52
N LEU A 253 -17.56 6.56 11.66
CA LEU A 253 -17.16 5.26 12.23
C LEU A 253 -16.06 4.60 11.40
N LEU A 254 -16.15 4.63 10.08
CA LEU A 254 -15.10 4.11 9.20
C LEU A 254 -13.77 4.83 9.46
N VAL A 255 -13.77 6.17 9.54
CA VAL A 255 -12.55 6.94 9.83
C VAL A 255 -11.99 6.60 11.21
N VAL A 256 -12.85 6.50 12.24
CA VAL A 256 -12.43 6.14 13.61
C VAL A 256 -11.86 4.72 13.67
N PHE A 257 -12.54 3.75 13.07
CA PHE A 257 -12.08 2.36 13.04
C PHE A 257 -10.79 2.20 12.25
N THR A 258 -10.66 2.91 11.12
CA THR A 258 -9.41 2.90 10.34
C THR A 258 -8.28 3.53 11.15
N GLY A 259 -8.50 4.69 11.76
CA GLY A 259 -7.49 5.36 12.59
C GLY A 259 -7.03 4.52 13.78
N ALA A 260 -7.97 3.89 14.50
CA ALA A 260 -7.66 2.97 15.59
C ALA A 260 -6.93 1.72 15.09
N GLY A 261 -7.37 1.16 13.96
CA GLY A 261 -6.73 0.00 13.31
C GLY A 261 -5.28 0.29 12.90
N THR A 262 -5.03 1.44 12.26
CA THR A 262 -3.68 1.87 11.90
C THR A 262 -2.80 2.05 13.13
N LEU A 263 -3.32 2.65 14.21
CA LEU A 263 -2.56 2.82 15.45
C LEU A 263 -2.16 1.49 16.09
N VAL A 264 -3.08 0.53 16.16
CA VAL A 264 -2.80 -0.82 16.66
C VAL A 264 -1.78 -1.53 15.78
N TYR A 265 -1.92 -1.39 14.46
CA TYR A 265 -1.00 -1.99 13.50
C TYR A 265 0.43 -1.45 13.62
N GLU A 266 0.58 -0.13 13.73
CA GLU A 266 1.89 0.51 13.93
C GLU A 266 2.51 0.09 15.26
N LEU A 267 1.72 -0.01 16.34
CA LEU A 267 2.20 -0.50 17.64
C LEU A 267 2.70 -1.95 17.56
N VAL A 268 1.97 -2.83 16.86
CA VAL A 268 2.38 -4.23 16.68
C VAL A 268 3.65 -4.33 15.84
N ASN A 269 3.76 -3.55 14.76
CA ASN A 269 4.98 -3.51 13.95
C ASN A 269 6.17 -2.97 14.73
N ALA A 270 6.01 -1.86 15.46
CA ALA A 270 7.06 -1.30 16.30
C ALA A 270 7.52 -2.31 17.35
N GLY A 271 6.58 -3.00 18.00
CA GLY A 271 6.87 -4.06 18.97
C GLY A 271 7.62 -5.24 18.35
N ARG A 272 7.23 -5.68 17.15
CA ARG A 272 7.94 -6.74 16.42
C ARG A 272 9.36 -6.33 16.05
N THR A 273 9.54 -5.15 15.46
CA THR A 273 10.85 -4.63 15.06
C THR A 273 11.78 -4.50 16.27
N MET A 274 11.26 -4.02 17.41
CA MET A 274 12.03 -3.97 18.66
C MET A 274 12.42 -5.36 19.15
N MET A 275 11.51 -6.34 19.14
CA MET A 275 11.83 -7.71 19.54
C MET A 275 12.86 -8.39 18.63
N ASP A 276 12.73 -8.22 17.32
CA ASP A 276 13.69 -8.77 16.35
C ASP A 276 15.07 -8.14 16.55
N LEU A 277 15.12 -6.84 16.85
CA LEU A 277 16.35 -6.13 17.15
C LEU A 277 16.98 -6.58 18.48
N TYR A 278 16.21 -6.70 19.56
CA TYR A 278 16.72 -7.22 20.84
C TYR A 278 17.28 -8.65 20.73
N ARG A 279 16.71 -9.49 19.86
CA ARG A 279 17.25 -10.83 19.57
C ARG A 279 18.57 -10.81 18.80
N HIS A 280 18.86 -9.76 18.05
CA HIS A 280 20.12 -9.59 17.34
C HIS A 280 21.22 -8.96 18.21
N CYS A 281 20.84 -8.26 19.29
CA CYS A 281 21.76 -7.63 20.22
C CYS A 281 22.21 -8.53 21.39
N GLY A 282 21.58 -9.70 21.59
CA GLY A 282 21.94 -10.68 22.61
C GLY A 282 22.69 -11.87 22.02
#